data_AF-B5THK7-F1
#
_entry.id   AF-B5THK7-F1
#
_cell.length_a   1.000
_cell.length_b   1.000
_cell.length_c   1.000
_cell.angle_alpha   90.00
_cell.angle_beta   90.00
_cell.angle_gamma   90.00
#
_symmetry.space_group_name_H-M   'P 1'
#
loop_
_entity.id
_entity.type
_entity.pdbx_description
1 polymer ?
#
loop_
_entity_poly.entity_id
_entity_poly.type
_entity_poly.pdbx_seq_one_letter_code
_entity_poly.pdbx_strand_id
1 'polypeptide(L)' 'VEKRECAYCLAINTTICAGFCMTRDSNGKKLLLKSALSQNVCTYKEMLYQTALIPGCPHHTIP' A
#
# COMPACT_ATOMS: atom_id res chain seq x y z
N VAL A 1 4.89 9.87 5.83
CA VAL A 1 6.01 10.24 4.94
C VAL A 1 7.21 10.56 5.79
N GLU A 2 8.36 10.00 5.45
CA GLU A 2 9.60 10.10 6.22
C GLU A 2 10.65 10.85 5.40
N LYS A 3 11.46 11.67 6.08
CA LYS A 3 12.58 12.39 5.52
C LYS A 3 13.79 12.10 6.43
N ARG A 4 14.79 11.41 5.88
CA ARG A 4 15.83 10.72 6.68
C ARG A 4 16.69 11.64 7.52
N GLU A 5 16.86 12.88 7.08
CA GLU A 5 17.56 13.94 7.81
C GLU A 5 16.76 14.52 9.00
N CYS A 6 15.58 13.96 9.29
CA CYS A 6 14.67 14.40 10.34
C CYS A 6 14.44 13.28 11.35
N ALA A 7 14.40 13.62 12.65
CA ALA A 7 14.03 12.69 13.71
C ALA A 7 12.50 12.50 13.88
N TYR A 8 11.70 12.79 12.85
CA TYR A 8 10.23 12.67 12.91
C TYR A 8 9.60 12.31 11.56
N CYS A 9 8.38 11.77 11.63
CA CYS A 9 7.57 11.41 10.47
C CYS A 9 6.35 12.33 10.34
N LEU A 10 5.96 12.64 9.10
CA LEU A 10 4.73 13.39 8.80
C LEU A 10 3.57 12.43 8.51
N ALA A 11 2.47 12.58 9.24
CA ALA A 11 1.21 11.91 8.93
C ALA A 11 0.48 12.66 7.80
N ILE A 12 0.08 11.95 6.75
CA ILE A 12 -0.69 12.51 5.62
C ILE A 12 -2.00 11.77 5.52
N ASN A 13 -3.11 12.50 5.59
CA ASN A 13 -4.42 11.95 5.30
C ASN A 13 -4.54 11.71 3.79
N THR A 14 -4.78 10.47 3.39
CA THR A 14 -4.97 10.05 2.00
C THR A 14 -6.03 8.96 1.92
N THR A 15 -6.52 8.65 0.72
CA THR A 15 -7.42 7.53 0.49
C THR A 15 -6.63 6.24 0.20
N ILE A 16 -7.04 5.13 0.80
CA ILE A 16 -6.40 3.81 0.65
C ILE A 16 -7.45 2.72 0.50
N CYS A 17 -7.07 1.62 -0.16
CA CYS A 17 -7.91 0.43 -0.27
C CYS A 17 -7.96 -0.32 1.06
N ALA A 18 -9.17 -0.59 1.55
CA ALA A 18 -9.43 -1.42 2.71
C ALA A 18 -10.78 -2.12 2.55
N GLY A 19 -10.89 -3.36 3.03
CA GLY A 19 -12.11 -4.16 2.95
C GLY A 19 -11.84 -5.65 2.81
N PHE A 20 -12.89 -6.42 2.57
CA PHE A 20 -12.83 -7.87 2.39
C PHE A 20 -13.12 -8.26 0.95
N CYS A 21 -12.39 -9.26 0.45
CA CYS A 21 -12.65 -9.87 -0.85
C CYS A 21 -12.96 -11.35 -0.67
N MET A 22 -14.02 -11.82 -1.32
CA MET A 22 -14.37 -13.24 -1.30
C MET A 22 -13.40 -14.02 -2.18
N THR A 23 -12.74 -15.02 -1.61
CA THR A 23 -11.86 -15.95 -2.32
C THR A 23 -12.42 -17.36 -2.26
N ARG A 24 -12.11 -18.16 -3.28
CA ARG A 24 -12.47 -19.58 -3.31
C ARG A 24 -11.22 -20.40 -3.53
N ASP A 25 -11.22 -21.57 -2.92
CA ASP A 25 -10.17 -22.54 -3.09
C ASP A 25 -10.75 -23.82 -3.68
N SER A 26 -10.30 -24.20 -4.87
CA SER A 26 -10.85 -25.37 -5.56
C SER A 26 -10.24 -26.66 -5.02
N ASN A 27 -11.05 -27.70 -4.80
CA ASN A 27 -10.54 -29.02 -4.40
C ASN A 27 -9.85 -29.77 -5.56
N GLY A 28 -10.07 -29.34 -6.80
CA GLY A 28 -9.51 -29.95 -8.02
C GLY A 28 -8.26 -29.26 -8.56
N LYS A 29 -7.47 -28.55 -7.74
CA LYS A 29 -6.39 -27.65 -8.23
C LYS A 29 -5.41 -28.30 -9.21
N LYS A 30 -5.10 -29.59 -9.03
CA LYS A 30 -4.18 -30.32 -9.91
C LYS A 30 -4.67 -30.44 -11.36
N LEU A 31 -5.98 -30.32 -11.58
CA LEU A 31 -6.61 -30.42 -12.89
C LEU A 31 -6.90 -29.05 -13.52
N LEU A 32 -6.72 -27.96 -12.75
CA LEU A 32 -7.06 -26.61 -13.18
C LEU A 32 -5.82 -25.85 -13.67
N LEU A 33 -6.03 -25.02 -14.70
CA LEU A 33 -5.01 -24.06 -15.13
C LEU A 33 -4.74 -23.07 -13.98
N LYS A 34 -3.50 -22.62 -13.83
CA LYS A 34 -3.12 -21.68 -12.75
C LYS A 34 -3.96 -20.40 -12.74
N SER A 35 -4.40 -19.91 -13.90
CA SER A 35 -5.29 -18.75 -14.01
C SER A 35 -6.67 -18.99 -13.39
N ALA A 36 -7.16 -20.22 -13.39
CA ALA A 36 -8.41 -20.60 -12.73
C ALA A 36 -8.28 -20.69 -11.19
N LEU A 37 -7.06 -20.54 -10.66
CA LEU A 37 -6.77 -20.44 -9.23
C LEU A 37 -6.49 -19.00 -8.78
N SER A 38 -6.65 -18.01 -9.68
CA SER A 38 -6.45 -16.60 -9.35
C SER A 38 -7.49 -16.13 -8.34
N GLN A 39 -7.03 -15.37 -7.35
CA GLN A 39 -7.87 -14.81 -6.30
C GLN A 39 -7.95 -13.30 -6.45
N ASN A 40 -9.13 -12.73 -6.19
CA ASN A 40 -9.31 -11.30 -6.14
C ASN A 40 -8.80 -10.76 -4.80
N VAL A 41 -8.11 -9.62 -4.84
CA VAL A 41 -7.56 -8.94 -3.67
C VAL A 41 -8.07 -7.50 -3.62
N CYS A 42 -8.14 -6.93 -2.41
CA CYS A 42 -8.48 -5.52 -2.24
C CYS A 42 -7.25 -4.69 -2.63
N THR A 43 -7.32 -4.02 -3.79
CA THR A 43 -6.22 -3.21 -4.33
C THR A 43 -6.75 -2.07 -5.19
N TYR A 44 -5.88 -1.13 -5.52
CA TYR A 44 -6.22 0.03 -6.35
C TYR A 44 -6.52 -0.40 -7.78
N LYS A 45 -7.67 0.03 -8.30
CA LYS A 45 -7.99 -0.07 -9.74
C LYS A 45 -7.32 1.08 -10.52
N GLU A 46 -7.40 2.27 -9.95
CA GLU A 46 -6.83 3.51 -10.46
C GLU A 46 -6.25 4.30 -9.28
N MET A 47 -5.21 5.10 -9.51
CA MET A 47 -4.61 5.94 -8.48
C MET A 47 -4.16 7.28 -9.07
N LEU A 48 -4.13 8.30 -8.22
CA LEU A 48 -3.63 9.63 -8.54
C LEU A 48 -2.40 9.93 -7.68
N TYR A 49 -1.36 10.44 -8.30
CA TYR A 49 -0.18 10.94 -7.59
C TYR A 49 -0.42 12.38 -7.16
N GLN A 50 -0.17 12.66 -5.89
CA GLN A 50 -0.25 14.00 -5.32
C GLN A 50 1.09 14.35 -4.68
N THR A 51 1.49 15.61 -4.81
CA THR A 51 2.71 16.13 -4.20
C THR A 51 2.38 16.75 -2.85
N ALA A 52 3.17 16.44 -1.83
CA ALA A 52 3.07 17.06 -0.51
C ALA A 52 4.37 17.77 -0.16
N LEU A 53 4.27 18.93 0.49
CA LEU A 53 5.43 19.65 1.00
C LEU A 53 5.88 19.01 2.31
N ILE A 54 7.12 18.52 2.34
CA ILE A 54 7.75 18.04 3.57
C ILE A 54 8.57 19.20 4.15
N PRO A 55 8.25 19.68 5.36
CA PRO A 55 8.99 20.79 5.97
C PRO A 55 10.49 20.50 6.13
N GLY A 56 11.27 21.56 6.27
CA GLY A 56 12.67 21.48 6.65
C GLY A 56 12.83 20.89 8.05
N CYS A 57 14.03 20.38 8.33
CA CYS A 57 14.38 19.83 9.63
C CYS A 57 15.52 20.66 10.24
N PRO A 58 15.56 20.79 11.58
CA PRO A 58 16.62 21.53 12.23
C PRO A 58 17.98 20.92 11.89
N HIS A 59 19.01 21.76 11.70
CA HIS A 59 20.37 21.34 11.34
C HIS A 59 21.09 20.45 12.39
N HIS A 60 20.43 20.11 13.51
CA HIS A 60 21.04 19.43 14.64
C HIS A 60 20.08 18.46 15.35
N THR A 61 19.43 17.57 14.61
CA THR A 61 18.82 16.38 15.23
C THR A 61 19.84 15.25 15.17
N ILE A 62 20.50 14.96 16.29
CA ILE A 62 21.30 13.74 16.44
C ILE A 62 20.35 12.54 16.28
N PRO A 63 20.67 11.53 15.44
CA PRO A 63 19.84 10.35 15.23
C PRO A 63 19.54 9.57 16.51
#